data_AF-A0AAE0PQG9-F1
#
_entry.id   AF-A0AAE0PQG9-F1
#
_cell.length_a   1.000
_cell.length_b   1.000
_cell.length_c   1.000
_cell.angle_alpha   90.00
_cell.angle_beta   90.00
_cell.angle_gamma   90.00
#
_symmetry.space_group_name_H-M   'P 1'
#
loop_
_entity.id
_entity.type
_entity.pdbx_description
1 polymer ?
#
loop_
_entity_poly.entity_id
_entity_poly.type
_entity_poly.pdbx_seq_one_letter_code
_entity_poly.pdbx_strand_id
1 'polypeptide(L)'
;MHSSSNIIKFADDTTVLGLISKNNKSAYREEVQRLTAWCKANSLSLSVGKTKEIVVDFRRAQSDHSPLIIDGSSVEIVKSTKFLGVHLAENFTWSLNTSSISKKD
;
A
#
# COMPACT_ATOMS: atom_id res chain seq x y z
N MET A 1 18.35 -6.39 1.03
CA MET A 1 17.39 -5.33 0.67
C MET A 1 17.18 -5.40 -0.83
N HIS A 2 15.94 -5.58 -1.30
CA HIS A 2 15.66 -5.37 -2.72
C HIS A 2 15.87 -3.89 -3.03
N SER A 3 16.68 -3.57 -4.05
CA SER A 3 16.99 -2.20 -4.47
C SER A 3 15.79 -1.41 -5.01
N SER A 4 14.60 -2.01 -5.05
CA SER A 4 13.38 -1.47 -5.67
C SER A 4 12.24 -1.20 -4.70
N SER A 5 12.48 -1.29 -3.38
CA SER A 5 11.45 -1.10 -2.35
C SER A 5 11.92 -0.11 -1.29
N ASN A 6 11.00 0.79 -0.89
CA ASN A 6 11.22 1.79 0.15
C ASN A 6 10.24 1.56 1.31
N ILE A 7 10.72 1.63 2.54
CA ILE A 7 9.90 1.55 3.75
C ILE A 7 9.90 2.93 4.39
N ILE A 8 8.71 3.51 4.56
CA ILE A 8 8.49 4.79 5.24
C ILE A 8 7.73 4.49 6.53
N LYS A 9 8.26 4.94 7.67
CA LYS A 9 7.60 4.80 8.98
C LYS A 9 7.28 6.17 9.56
N PHE A 10 6.05 6.36 10.00
CA PHE A 10 5.60 7.56 10.70
C PHE A 10 4.75 7.15 11.91
N ALA A 11 5.23 7.44 13.12
CA ALA A 11 4.62 6.94 14.35
C ALA A 11 4.37 5.42 14.30
N ASP A 12 3.11 5.01 14.38
CA ASP A 12 2.63 3.63 14.28
C ASP A 12 2.33 3.17 12.83
N ASP A 13 2.24 4.10 11.88
CA ASP A 13 2.00 3.79 10.48
C ASP A 13 3.30 3.36 9.77
N THR A 14 3.24 2.25 9.05
CA THR A 14 4.32 1.78 8.18
C THR A 14 3.80 1.62 6.75
N THR A 15 4.48 2.24 5.81
CA THR A 15 4.16 2.16 4.38
C THR A 15 5.31 1.50 3.63
N VAL A 16 5.00 0.42 2.90
CA VAL A 16 5.94 -0.25 2.01
C VAL A 16 5.58 0.15 0.58
N LEU A 17 6.49 0.86 -0.08
CA LEU A 17 6.41 1.15 -1.50
C LEU A 17 7.31 0.18 -2.26
N GLY A 18 6.83 -0.39 -3.36
CA GLY A 18 7.69 -1.12 -4.25
C GLY A 18 7.26 -1.01 -5.70
N LEU A 19 8.26 -1.00 -6.57
CA LEU A 19 8.06 -0.89 -8.00
C LEU A 19 7.62 -2.24 -8.59
N ILE A 20 6.48 -2.26 -9.29
CA ILE A 20 6.04 -3.41 -10.08
C ILE A 20 6.64 -3.27 -11.48
N SER A 21 7.47 -4.23 -11.88
CA SER A 21 8.10 -4.25 -13.21
C SER A 21 7.74 -5.52 -13.95
N LYS A 22 7.29 -5.41 -15.21
CA LYS A 22 6.86 -6.57 -16.03
C LYS A 22 5.82 -7.46 -15.33
N ASN A 23 4.89 -6.84 -14.59
CA ASN A 23 3.92 -7.53 -13.74
C ASN A 23 4.51 -8.36 -12.58
N ASN A 24 5.81 -8.25 -12.32
CA ASN A 24 6.45 -8.88 -11.17
C ASN A 24 6.22 -8.03 -9.91
N LYS A 25 5.55 -8.65 -8.94
CA LYS A 25 5.19 -8.08 -7.65
C LYS A 25 6.05 -8.63 -6.50
N SER A 26 7.00 -9.53 -6.78
CA SER A 26 7.71 -10.28 -5.75
C SER A 26 8.48 -9.38 -4.80
N ALA A 27 9.18 -8.36 -5.32
CA ALA A 27 10.05 -7.51 -4.52
C ALA A 27 9.34 -6.89 -3.30
N TYR A 28 8.21 -6.19 -3.51
CA TYR A 28 7.51 -5.58 -2.38
C TYR A 28 6.83 -6.61 -1.48
N ARG A 29 6.32 -7.72 -2.05
CA ARG A 29 5.69 -8.80 -1.29
C ARG A 29 6.69 -9.50 -0.37
N GLU A 30 7.91 -9.74 -0.84
CA GLU A 30 9.00 -10.27 -0.03
C GLU A 30 9.40 -9.29 1.07
N GLU A 31 9.44 -7.98 0.79
CA GLU A 31 9.69 -6.98 1.84
C GLU A 31 8.54 -6.92 2.86
N VAL A 32 7.27 -7.07 2.45
CA VAL A 32 6.16 -7.23 3.40
C VAL A 32 6.34 -8.48 4.26
N GLN A 33 6.70 -9.62 3.68
CA GLN A 33 6.95 -10.85 4.43
C GLN A 33 8.08 -10.68 5.47
N ARG A 34 9.17 -10.02 5.08
CA ARG A 34 10.27 -9.69 6.00
C ARG A 34 9.81 -8.77 7.13
N LEU A 35 9.03 -7.74 6.81
CA LEU A 35 8.44 -6.84 7.80
C LEU A 35 7.53 -7.60 8.77
N THR A 36 6.65 -8.48 8.26
CA THR A 36 5.77 -9.32 9.09
C THR A 36 6.57 -10.23 10.01
N ALA A 37 7.63 -10.88 9.51
CA ALA A 37 8.51 -11.72 10.32
C ALA A 37 9.22 -10.90 11.40
N TRP A 38 9.71 -9.72 11.06
CA TRP A 38 10.34 -8.81 12.02
C TRP A 38 9.35 -8.34 13.09
N CYS A 39 8.12 -7.97 12.72
CA CYS A 39 7.08 -7.60 13.68
C CYS A 39 6.83 -8.73 14.68
N LYS A 40 6.65 -9.97 14.22
CA LYS A 40 6.46 -11.14 15.09
C LYS A 40 7.64 -11.37 16.03
N ALA A 41 8.86 -11.27 15.53
CA ALA A 41 10.08 -11.43 16.33
C ALA A 41 10.23 -10.35 17.41
N ASN A 42 9.60 -9.18 17.23
CA ASN A 42 9.64 -8.06 18.16
C ASN A 42 8.32 -7.88 18.93
N SER A 43 7.46 -8.90 18.97
CA SER A 43 6.16 -8.87 19.66
C SER A 43 5.22 -7.74 19.20
N LEU A 44 5.36 -7.32 17.94
CA LEU A 44 4.46 -6.37 17.28
C LEU A 44 3.42 -7.12 16.46
N SER A 45 2.18 -6.62 16.46
CA SER A 45 1.08 -7.18 15.70
C SER A 45 0.68 -6.27 14.54
N LEU A 46 0.61 -6.82 13.33
CA LEU A 46 0.11 -6.12 12.15
C LEU A 46 -1.42 -6.28 12.06
N SER A 47 -2.13 -5.17 12.01
CA SER A 47 -3.59 -5.16 11.84
C SER A 47 -3.97 -5.30 10.38
N VAL A 48 -4.07 -6.53 9.86
CA VAL A 48 -4.39 -6.80 8.43
C VAL A 48 -5.66 -6.07 7.97
N GLY A 49 -6.70 -5.99 8.79
CA GLY A 49 -7.94 -5.27 8.45
C GLY A 49 -7.77 -3.75 8.28
N LYS A 50 -6.76 -3.16 8.91
CA LYS A 50 -6.39 -1.73 8.76
C LYS A 50 -5.38 -1.51 7.64
N THR A 51 -4.60 -2.53 7.28
CA THR A 51 -3.67 -2.47 6.14
C THR A 51 -4.46 -2.41 4.84
N LYS A 52 -4.12 -1.46 3.98
CA LYS A 52 -4.70 -1.31 2.64
C LYS A 52 -3.59 -1.36 1.60
N GLU A 53 -3.84 -2.04 0.49
CA GLU A 53 -2.96 -2.06 -0.68
C GLU A 53 -3.53 -1.09 -1.73
N ILE A 54 -2.69 -0.18 -2.23
CA ILE A 54 -3.01 0.62 -3.41
C ILE A 54 -2.08 0.19 -4.52
N VAL A 55 -2.64 -0.18 -5.67
CA VAL A 55 -1.88 -0.48 -6.86
C VAL A 55 -2.12 0.61 -7.88
N VAL A 56 -1.05 1.27 -8.31
CA VAL A 56 -1.11 2.27 -9.37
C VAL A 56 -0.61 1.64 -10.66
N ASP A 57 -1.52 1.47 -11.63
CA ASP A 57 -1.21 0.89 -12.94
C ASP A 57 -1.77 1.73 -14.09
N PHE A 58 -0.86 2.38 -14.81
CA PHE A 58 -1.17 3.22 -15.98
C PHE A 58 -1.18 2.46 -17.31
N ARG A 59 -0.98 1.13 -17.29
CA ARG A 59 -1.02 0.33 -18.52
C ARG A 59 -2.45 0.31 -19.07
N ARG A 60 -2.59 0.42 -20.41
CA ARG A 60 -3.89 0.35 -21.10
C ARG A 60 -4.60 -0.98 -20.89
N ALA A 61 -3.83 -2.07 -20.89
CA ALA A 61 -4.29 -3.39 -20.51
C ALA A 61 -3.84 -3.64 -19.06
N GLN A 62 -4.75 -3.38 -18.12
CA GLN A 62 -4.50 -3.66 -16.72
C GLN A 62 -4.51 -5.17 -16.50
N SER A 63 -3.52 -5.66 -15.76
CA SER A 63 -3.50 -7.05 -15.31
C SER A 63 -4.34 -7.18 -14.05
N ASP A 64 -5.04 -8.29 -13.88
CA ASP A 64 -5.74 -8.54 -12.64
C ASP A 64 -4.77 -8.55 -11.44
N HIS A 65 -5.11 -7.84 -10.37
CA HIS A 65 -4.23 -7.68 -9.22
C HIS A 65 -4.65 -8.62 -8.11
N SER A 66 -3.95 -9.75 -7.98
CA SER A 66 -4.13 -10.64 -6.82
C SER A 66 -3.83 -9.89 -5.51
N PRO A 67 -4.66 -10.06 -4.47
CA PRO A 67 -4.43 -9.42 -3.17
C PRO A 67 -3.10 -9.84 -2.53
N LEU A 68 -2.51 -8.93 -1.74
CA LEU A 68 -1.46 -9.24 -0.80
C LEU A 68 -2.01 -10.13 0.34
N ILE A 69 -1.25 -11.16 0.72
CA ILE A 69 -1.58 -12.05 1.84
C ILE A 69 -0.61 -11.80 2.98
N ILE A 70 -1.15 -11.49 4.17
CA ILE A 70 -0.40 -11.35 5.42
C ILE A 70 -1.00 -12.32 6.42
N ASP A 71 -0.18 -13.24 6.93
CA ASP A 71 -0.60 -14.25 7.93
C ASP A 71 -1.85 -15.04 7.52
N GLY A 72 -1.94 -15.41 6.23
CA GLY A 72 -3.05 -16.15 5.66
C GLY A 72 -4.31 -15.32 5.40
N SER A 73 -4.33 -14.04 5.76
CA SER A 73 -5.44 -13.13 5.53
C SER A 73 -5.18 -12.23 4.32
N SER A 74 -6.22 -12.01 3.51
CA SER A 74 -6.17 -11.10 2.36
C SER A 74 -6.22 -9.65 2.80
N VAL A 75 -5.28 -8.84 2.30
CA VAL A 75 -5.30 -7.38 2.41
C VAL A 75 -6.25 -6.82 1.35
N GLU A 76 -7.04 -5.83 1.73
CA GLU A 76 -7.95 -5.15 0.80
C GLU A 76 -7.17 -4.27 -0.19
N ILE A 77 -7.41 -4.46 -1.48
CA ILE A 77 -6.95 -3.52 -2.52
C ILE A 77 -7.98 -2.40 -2.62
N VAL A 78 -7.54 -1.15 -2.40
CA VAL A 78 -8.40 0.03 -2.45
C VAL A 78 -7.98 0.98 -3.57
N LYS A 79 -8.95 1.74 -4.08
CA LYS A 79 -8.71 2.76 -5.10
C LYS A 79 -8.21 4.08 -4.55
N SER A 80 -8.37 4.31 -3.25
CA SER A 80 -7.87 5.49 -2.56
C SER A 80 -7.68 5.24 -1.07
N THR A 81 -6.73 5.93 -0.45
CA THR A 81 -6.52 5.95 0.99
C THR A 81 -6.07 7.32 1.46
N LYS A 82 -6.23 7.60 2.75
CA LYS A 82 -5.65 8.78 3.37
C LYS A 82 -4.28 8.41 3.93
N PHE A 83 -3.23 9.03 3.40
CA PHE A 83 -1.86 8.85 3.87
C PHE A 83 -1.36 10.18 4.44
N LEU A 84 -1.07 10.21 5.75
CA LEU A 84 -0.55 11.38 6.46
C LEU A 84 -1.36 12.68 6.23
N GLY A 85 -2.68 12.58 6.14
CA GLY A 85 -3.55 13.75 5.90
C GLY A 85 -3.91 13.98 4.43
N VAL A 86 -3.20 13.37 3.48
CA VAL A 86 -3.41 13.54 2.04
C VAL A 86 -4.21 12.38 1.48
N HIS A 87 -5.24 12.68 0.68
CA HIS A 87 -5.98 11.65 -0.07
C HIS A 87 -5.18 11.23 -1.29
N LEU A 88 -4.68 10.00 -1.27
CA LEU A 88 -4.00 9.35 -2.39
C LEU A 88 -4.98 8.47 -3.15
N ALA A 89 -5.08 8.65 -4.47
CA ALA A 89 -5.91 7.84 -5.35
C ALA A 89 -5.04 7.03 -6.33
N GLU A 90 -5.52 5.86 -6.77
CA GLU A 90 -4.83 4.94 -7.69
C GLU A 90 -4.47 5.57 -9.05
N ASN A 91 -5.21 6.61 -9.44
CA ASN A 91 -5.02 7.37 -10.67
C ASN A 91 -4.23 8.67 -10.45
N PHE A 92 -3.73 8.91 -9.23
CA PHE A 92 -3.10 10.17 -8.80
C PHE A 92 -3.90 11.44 -9.11
N THR A 93 -5.23 11.31 -9.27
CA THR A 93 -6.08 12.48 -9.45
C THR A 93 -6.31 13.17 -8.11
N TRP A 94 -6.22 14.51 -8.11
CA TRP A 94 -6.45 15.35 -6.94
C TRP A 94 -7.93 15.63 -6.68
N SER A 95 -8.84 15.08 -7.50
CA SER A 95 -10.27 15.36 -7.46
C SER A 95 -10.90 15.12 -6.08
N LEU A 96 -10.48 14.04 -5.39
CA LEU A 96 -10.91 13.75 -4.02
C LEU A 96 -10.44 14.82 -3.03
N ASN A 97 -9.17 15.23 -3.10
CA ASN A 97 -8.61 16.26 -2.22
C ASN A 97 -9.24 17.65 -2.48
N THR A 98 -9.49 17.99 -3.75
CA THR A 98 -10.18 19.23 -4.11
C THR A 98 -11.64 19.24 -3.65
N SER A 99 -12.33 18.08 -3.69
CA SER A 99 -13.72 17.97 -3.23
C SER A 99 -13.87 18.02 -1.70
N SER A 100 -12.88 17.55 -0.94
CA SER A 100 -12.86 17.67 0.53
C SER A 100 -12.58 19.09 1.00
N ILE A 101 -11.85 19.89 0.21
CA ILE A 101 -11.53 21.29 0.50
C ILE A 101 -12.66 22.23 0.01
N SER A 102 -13.38 21.86 -1.04
CA SER A 102 -14.44 22.69 -1.63
C SER A 102 -15.79 22.65 -0.91
N LYS A 103 -15.93 21.90 0.19
CA LYS A 103 -17.04 22.10 1.13
C LYS A 103 -16.71 23.31 2.00
N LYS A 104 -16.94 24.49 1.41
CA LYS A 104 -17.06 25.75 2.11
C LYS A 104 -18.52 25.91 2.51
N ASP A 105 -18.76 26.33 3.74
CA ASP A 105 -20.09 26.70 4.27
C ASP A 105 -20.87 27.62 3.31
#